data_AF-A0A9D1S988-F1
#
_entry.id   AF-A0A9D1S988-F1
#
_cell.length_a   1.000
_cell.length_b   1.000
_cell.length_c   1.000
_cell.angle_alpha   90.00
_cell.angle_beta   90.00
_cell.angle_gamma   90.00
#
_symmetry.space_group_name_H-M   'P 1'
#
loop_
_entity.id
_entity.type
_entity.pdbx_description
1 polymer ?
#
loop_
_entity_poly.entity_id
_entity_poly.type
_entity_poly.pdbx_seq_one_letter_code
_entity_poly.pdbx_strand_id
1 'polypeptide(L)'
;MHIHELAQKYRQGISKTWDDIRVLKHLYISLGRDKVFDPKYYFGNEGTMKKIYMLAERKRHDKTFGTDTRELICYSLANKFKQLVEDEEFSEYGFQCEVTVPINIGDHVSNIIQLRNHVRVEADLQLDCEYIQTGRKTRNFFIIDHSLSQEEKQREMLKIDQDIHYIQEESDYKDHAIERLEQKIKGKELNERIEILVSDPEINQLSDRIGYVEFYQYYKGIMQQIASPKEFGHQVYLLHCCKQKDPEKRTEEDYTSCLYVSTSKKSNVYLLSRKDMKYKRVDLTTIPTLTESGLQIGLKPKENGAKMLRREVERAIKEQRLGPGR
;
A
#
# COMPACT_ATOMS: atom_id res chain seq x y z
N MET A 1 -17.91 -14.66 6.83
CA MET A 1 -18.26 -14.56 5.42
C MET A 1 -17.59 -15.67 4.63
N HIS A 2 -18.35 -16.41 3.83
CA HIS A 2 -17.83 -17.43 2.91
C HIS A 2 -17.41 -16.78 1.58
N ILE A 3 -16.49 -17.38 0.80
CA ILE A 3 -16.07 -16.82 -0.50
C ILE A 3 -17.24 -16.58 -1.46
N HIS A 4 -18.24 -17.45 -1.43
CA HIS A 4 -19.47 -17.31 -2.21
C HIS A 4 -20.25 -16.02 -1.89
N GLU A 5 -20.33 -15.63 -0.62
CA GLU A 5 -20.99 -14.37 -0.22
C GLU A 5 -20.20 -13.15 -0.74
N LEU A 6 -18.87 -13.26 -0.79
CA LEU A 6 -18.02 -12.23 -1.40
C LEU A 6 -18.21 -12.18 -2.93
N ALA A 7 -18.34 -13.34 -3.58
CA ALA A 7 -18.62 -13.44 -5.01
C ALA A 7 -19.95 -12.77 -5.36
N GLN A 8 -21.02 -13.07 -4.60
CA GLN A 8 -22.33 -12.43 -4.74
C GLN A 8 -22.26 -10.91 -4.56
N LYS A 9 -21.51 -10.43 -3.56
CA LYS A 9 -21.28 -8.99 -3.37
C LYS A 9 -20.64 -8.37 -4.61
N TYR A 10 -19.60 -8.98 -5.18
CA TYR A 10 -18.89 -8.40 -6.32
C TYR A 10 -19.65 -8.53 -7.64
N ARG A 11 -20.50 -9.55 -7.77
CA ARG A 11 -21.38 -9.76 -8.93
C ARG A 11 -22.35 -8.60 -9.16
N GLN A 12 -22.82 -7.94 -8.10
CA GLN A 12 -23.77 -6.83 -8.17
C GLN A 12 -23.28 -5.63 -9.02
N GLY A 13 -21.96 -5.47 -9.15
CA GLY A 13 -21.36 -4.38 -9.93
C GLY A 13 -21.10 -4.72 -11.41
N ILE A 14 -21.46 -5.91 -11.88
CA ILE A 14 -21.09 -6.40 -13.21
C ILE A 14 -22.20 -6.19 -14.22
N SER A 15 -21.89 -5.51 -15.33
CA SER A 15 -22.81 -5.42 -16.46
C SER A 15 -22.90 -6.74 -17.23
N LYS A 16 -24.11 -7.09 -17.68
CA LYS A 16 -24.35 -8.25 -18.55
C LYS A 16 -23.65 -8.16 -19.91
N THR A 17 -23.19 -6.97 -20.30
CA THR A 17 -22.50 -6.71 -21.58
C THR A 17 -21.00 -6.75 -21.47
N TRP A 18 -20.44 -6.93 -20.27
CA TRP A 18 -18.99 -6.99 -20.08
C TRP A 18 -18.42 -8.31 -20.58
N ASP A 19 -17.25 -8.23 -21.20
CA ASP A 19 -16.46 -9.38 -21.58
C ASP A 19 -15.67 -9.96 -20.40
N ASP A 20 -15.06 -11.11 -20.66
CA ASP A 20 -14.27 -11.89 -19.70
C ASP A 20 -13.19 -11.03 -19.00
N ILE A 21 -12.50 -10.13 -19.72
CA ILE A 21 -11.43 -9.29 -19.15
C ILE A 21 -11.99 -8.21 -18.23
N ARG A 22 -13.08 -7.50 -18.60
CA ARG A 22 -13.72 -6.50 -17.73
C ARG A 22 -14.22 -7.11 -16.44
N VAL A 23 -14.85 -8.28 -16.53
CA VAL A 23 -15.32 -9.04 -15.37
C VAL A 23 -14.13 -9.39 -14.47
N LEU A 24 -13.07 -9.97 -15.03
CA LEU A 24 -11.88 -10.33 -14.26
C LEU A 24 -11.22 -9.13 -13.60
N LYS A 25 -11.09 -8.01 -14.34
CA LYS A 25 -10.52 -6.77 -13.82
C LYS A 25 -11.38 -6.15 -12.71
N HIS A 26 -12.70 -6.18 -12.85
CA HIS A 26 -13.63 -5.73 -11.81
C HIS A 26 -13.46 -6.54 -10.52
N LEU A 27 -13.36 -7.87 -10.62
CA LEU A 27 -13.11 -8.73 -9.45
C LEU A 27 -11.76 -8.43 -8.80
N TYR A 28 -10.72 -8.23 -9.62
CA TYR A 28 -9.38 -7.87 -9.16
C TYR A 28 -9.37 -6.54 -8.39
N ILE A 29 -9.95 -5.49 -8.96
CA ILE A 29 -10.07 -4.18 -8.32
C ILE A 29 -10.94 -4.24 -7.07
N SER A 30 -12.08 -4.95 -7.12
CA SER A 30 -12.99 -5.08 -5.97
C SER A 30 -12.32 -5.77 -4.79
N LEU A 31 -11.58 -6.85 -5.02
CA LEU A 31 -10.82 -7.54 -3.98
C LEU A 31 -9.68 -6.65 -3.45
N GLY A 32 -8.95 -5.94 -4.32
CA GLY A 32 -7.88 -5.01 -3.92
C GLY A 32 -8.36 -3.80 -3.13
N ARG A 33 -9.62 -3.37 -3.32
CA ARG A 33 -10.26 -2.32 -2.51
C ARG A 33 -10.67 -2.82 -1.12
N ASP A 34 -11.01 -4.10 -0.98
CA ASP A 34 -11.50 -4.67 0.27
C ASP A 34 -10.40 -5.31 1.13
N LYS A 35 -9.25 -5.65 0.56
CA LYS A 35 -8.13 -6.31 1.24
C LYS A 35 -6.91 -5.41 1.28
N VAL A 36 -6.12 -5.57 2.35
CA VAL A 36 -4.86 -4.86 2.59
C VAL A 36 -3.77 -5.85 2.93
N PHE A 37 -2.53 -5.42 2.79
CA PHE A 37 -1.39 -6.25 3.12
C PHE A 37 -1.14 -6.29 4.63
N ASP A 38 -0.87 -7.49 5.16
CA ASP A 38 -0.64 -7.72 6.59
C ASP A 38 0.64 -6.99 7.07
N PRO A 39 0.54 -6.02 8.00
CA PRO A 39 1.69 -5.27 8.48
C PRO A 39 2.62 -6.10 9.37
N LYS A 40 2.14 -7.13 10.05
CA LYS A 40 2.98 -8.07 10.83
C LYS A 40 3.82 -8.91 9.89
N TYR A 41 3.28 -9.32 8.75
CA TYR A 41 4.06 -10.01 7.74
C TYR A 41 5.06 -9.05 7.07
N TYR A 42 4.65 -7.83 6.71
CA TYR A 42 5.53 -6.89 6.01
C TYR A 42 6.69 -6.37 6.88
N PHE A 43 6.44 -6.06 8.15
CA PHE A 43 7.43 -5.46 9.05
C PHE A 43 7.97 -6.41 10.11
N GLY A 44 7.43 -7.62 10.21
CA GLY A 44 7.82 -8.61 11.21
C GLY A 44 9.23 -9.16 11.03
N ASN A 45 9.71 -9.86 12.04
CA ASN A 45 10.92 -10.67 11.94
C ASN A 45 10.63 -11.98 11.18
N GLU A 46 11.70 -12.66 10.76
CA GLU A 46 11.64 -13.92 10.00
C GLU A 46 10.73 -14.97 10.67
N GLY A 47 10.81 -15.12 11.99
CA GLY A 47 9.96 -16.07 12.72
C GLY A 47 8.47 -15.74 12.65
N THR A 48 8.11 -14.45 12.67
CA THR A 48 6.72 -13.98 12.51
C THR A 48 6.24 -14.19 11.08
N MET A 49 7.07 -13.79 10.10
CA MET A 49 6.77 -13.96 8.68
C MET A 49 6.51 -15.44 8.35
N LYS A 50 7.40 -16.34 8.78
CA LYS A 50 7.28 -17.79 8.56
C LYS A 50 6.01 -18.37 9.18
N LYS A 51 5.65 -17.95 10.41
CA LYS A 51 4.42 -18.40 11.08
C LYS A 51 3.17 -18.00 10.29
N ILE A 52 3.09 -16.75 9.84
CA ILE A 52 1.95 -16.23 9.06
C ILE A 52 1.87 -16.97 7.71
N TYR A 53 3.00 -17.12 7.02
CA TYR A 53 3.06 -17.83 5.73
C TYR A 53 2.61 -19.29 5.85
N MET A 54 3.14 -20.04 6.82
CA MET A 54 2.75 -21.44 7.07
C MET A 54 1.27 -21.58 7.45
N LEU A 55 0.66 -20.58 8.07
CA LEU A 55 -0.77 -20.58 8.35
C LEU A 55 -1.57 -20.40 7.05
N ALA A 56 -1.20 -19.42 6.23
CA ALA A 56 -1.84 -19.18 4.94
C ALA A 56 -1.75 -20.41 4.02
N GLU A 57 -0.59 -21.07 3.96
CA GLU A 57 -0.38 -22.30 3.19
C GLU A 57 -1.28 -23.45 3.65
N ARG A 58 -1.37 -23.67 4.97
CA ARG A 58 -2.23 -24.70 5.57
C ARG A 58 -3.72 -24.45 5.32
N LYS A 59 -4.10 -23.18 5.14
CA LYS A 59 -5.49 -22.73 4.97
C LYS A 59 -5.87 -22.40 3.54
N ARG A 60 -5.03 -22.70 2.55
CA ARG A 60 -5.23 -22.32 1.14
C ARG A 60 -6.55 -22.80 0.50
N HIS A 61 -7.11 -23.91 0.98
CA HIS A 61 -8.39 -24.47 0.49
C HIS A 61 -9.59 -24.12 1.38
N ASP A 62 -9.35 -23.43 2.51
CA ASP A 62 -10.40 -22.99 3.41
C ASP A 62 -11.14 -21.78 2.80
N LYS A 63 -12.37 -21.99 2.35
CA LYS A 63 -13.20 -20.97 1.70
C LYS A 63 -13.62 -19.82 2.63
N THR A 64 -13.45 -19.99 3.95
CA THR A 64 -13.74 -18.96 4.96
C THR A 64 -12.51 -18.18 5.37
N PHE A 65 -11.32 -18.78 5.24
CA PHE A 65 -10.06 -18.17 5.66
C PHE A 65 -9.80 -16.88 4.89
N GLY A 66 -9.53 -15.79 5.62
CA GLY A 66 -9.20 -14.49 5.03
C GLY A 66 -10.39 -13.72 4.43
N THR A 67 -11.60 -14.27 4.47
CA THR A 67 -12.77 -13.62 3.86
C THR A 67 -13.29 -12.48 4.73
N ASP A 68 -13.37 -12.68 6.05
CA ASP A 68 -13.75 -11.63 7.02
C ASP A 68 -12.60 -10.72 7.44
N THR A 69 -11.35 -11.16 7.25
CA THR A 69 -10.20 -10.34 7.58
C THR A 69 -9.85 -9.42 6.41
N ARG A 70 -9.43 -8.21 6.74
CA ARG A 70 -8.94 -7.23 5.75
C ARG A 70 -7.47 -7.49 5.41
N GLU A 71 -6.67 -7.83 6.42
CA GLU A 71 -5.24 -8.12 6.32
C GLU A 71 -4.99 -9.51 5.72
N LEU A 72 -4.20 -9.56 4.64
CA LEU A 72 -3.76 -10.78 3.95
C LEU A 72 -2.31 -10.64 3.47
N ILE A 73 -1.66 -11.77 3.19
CA ILE A 73 -0.36 -11.83 2.52
C ILE A 73 -0.52 -12.29 1.07
N CYS A 74 0.54 -12.23 0.26
CA CYS A 74 0.54 -12.63 -1.16
C CYS A 74 -0.08 -14.02 -1.35
N TYR A 75 0.32 -15.00 -0.53
CA TYR A 75 -0.17 -16.37 -0.62
C TYR A 75 -1.67 -16.50 -0.38
N SER A 76 -2.15 -15.92 0.72
CA SER A 76 -3.59 -15.95 1.04
C SER A 76 -4.41 -15.13 0.05
N LEU A 77 -3.87 -14.03 -0.46
CA LEU A 77 -4.54 -13.15 -1.41
C LEU A 77 -4.67 -13.80 -2.79
N ALA A 78 -3.60 -14.43 -3.31
CA ALA A 78 -3.62 -15.13 -4.58
C ALA A 78 -4.56 -16.34 -4.57
N ASN A 79 -4.56 -17.12 -3.48
CA ASN A 79 -5.51 -18.22 -3.31
C ASN A 79 -6.95 -17.70 -3.15
N LYS A 80 -7.16 -16.58 -2.47
CA LYS A 80 -8.48 -15.96 -2.35
C LYS A 80 -9.00 -15.49 -3.70
N PHE A 81 -8.15 -14.86 -4.50
CA PHE A 81 -8.52 -14.44 -5.85
C PHE A 81 -8.84 -15.64 -6.76
N LYS A 82 -8.04 -16.71 -6.69
CA LYS A 82 -8.36 -17.99 -7.35
C LYS A 82 -9.74 -18.52 -6.96
N GLN A 83 -10.01 -18.64 -5.65
CA GLN A 83 -11.30 -19.11 -5.16
C GLN A 83 -12.47 -18.22 -5.61
N LEU A 84 -12.25 -16.90 -5.70
CA LEU A 84 -13.26 -15.93 -6.14
C LEU A 84 -13.59 -16.11 -7.62
N VAL A 85 -12.59 -16.17 -8.51
CA VAL A 85 -12.83 -16.24 -9.96
C VAL A 85 -13.34 -17.61 -10.41
N GLU A 86 -13.07 -18.66 -9.63
CA GLU A 86 -13.58 -20.03 -9.84
C GLU A 86 -14.91 -20.30 -9.08
N ASP A 87 -15.49 -19.30 -8.40
CA ASP A 87 -16.77 -19.47 -7.70
C ASP A 87 -17.93 -19.66 -8.70
N GLU A 88 -19.01 -20.32 -8.25
CA GLU A 88 -20.14 -20.68 -9.10
C GLU A 88 -20.87 -19.46 -9.71
N GLU A 89 -20.84 -18.32 -9.02
CA GLU A 89 -21.36 -17.03 -9.49
C GLU A 89 -20.68 -16.54 -10.79
N PHE A 90 -19.48 -17.05 -11.10
CA PHE A 90 -18.71 -16.70 -12.30
C PHE A 90 -18.45 -17.88 -13.23
N SER A 91 -19.12 -19.02 -13.00
CA SER A 91 -18.96 -20.24 -13.80
C SER A 91 -19.24 -20.04 -15.29
N GLU A 92 -20.15 -19.13 -15.65
CA GLU A 92 -20.49 -18.78 -17.04
C GLU A 92 -19.30 -18.20 -17.82
N TYR A 93 -18.29 -17.65 -17.14
CA TYR A 93 -17.08 -17.12 -17.75
C TYR A 93 -15.97 -18.17 -17.92
N GLY A 94 -16.09 -19.33 -17.26
CA GLY A 94 -15.18 -20.46 -17.42
C GLY A 94 -13.72 -20.15 -17.09
N PHE A 95 -13.45 -19.24 -16.15
CA PHE A 95 -12.09 -18.90 -15.75
C PHE A 95 -11.39 -20.08 -15.09
N GLN A 96 -10.15 -20.33 -15.49
CA GLN A 96 -9.25 -21.27 -14.82
C GLN A 96 -8.09 -20.48 -14.23
N CYS A 97 -7.87 -20.59 -12.93
CA CYS A 97 -6.86 -19.78 -12.25
C CYS A 97 -5.78 -20.64 -11.60
N GLU A 98 -4.53 -20.36 -11.90
CA GLU A 98 -3.38 -20.98 -11.27
C GLU A 98 -2.70 -19.97 -10.34
N VAL A 99 -2.26 -20.44 -9.17
CA VAL A 99 -1.37 -19.68 -8.28
C VAL A 99 0.05 -20.10 -8.61
N THR A 100 0.88 -19.15 -9.02
CA THR A 100 2.23 -19.40 -9.52
C THR A 100 3.27 -18.67 -8.70
N VAL A 101 4.48 -19.24 -8.60
CA VAL A 101 5.65 -18.58 -8.03
C VAL A 101 6.44 -17.94 -9.16
N PRO A 102 6.55 -16.60 -9.24
CA PRO A 102 7.40 -15.95 -10.23
C PRO A 102 8.86 -16.38 -10.09
N ILE A 103 9.53 -16.61 -11.21
CA ILE A 103 10.94 -17.01 -11.23
C ILE A 103 11.78 -15.91 -10.56
N ASN A 104 12.61 -16.26 -9.58
CA ASN A 104 13.58 -15.40 -8.88
C ASN A 104 13.02 -14.33 -7.91
N ILE A 105 11.77 -14.45 -7.42
CA ILE A 105 11.16 -13.47 -6.49
C ILE A 105 10.95 -14.06 -5.07
N GLY A 106 11.70 -15.09 -4.69
CA GLY A 106 11.59 -15.74 -3.38
C GLY A 106 10.23 -16.44 -3.19
N ASP A 107 9.63 -16.34 -1.99
CA ASP A 107 8.35 -16.96 -1.62
C ASP A 107 7.10 -16.17 -2.11
N HIS A 108 7.28 -15.30 -3.11
CA HIS A 108 6.18 -14.51 -3.67
C HIS A 108 5.30 -15.34 -4.60
N VAL A 109 4.00 -15.03 -4.66
CA VAL A 109 3.06 -15.68 -5.57
C VAL A 109 2.14 -14.69 -6.26
N SER A 110 1.75 -15.03 -7.49
CA SER A 110 0.80 -14.31 -8.33
C SER A 110 -0.22 -15.28 -8.94
N ASN A 111 -1.16 -14.76 -9.74
CA ASN A 111 -2.15 -15.55 -10.44
C ASN A 111 -1.93 -15.51 -11.95
N ILE A 112 -2.11 -16.67 -12.60
CA ILE A 112 -2.31 -16.77 -14.04
C ILE A 112 -3.74 -17.24 -14.27
N ILE A 113 -4.51 -16.50 -15.05
CA ILE A 113 -5.90 -16.80 -15.36
C ILE A 113 -6.01 -17.10 -16.85
N GLN A 114 -6.51 -18.28 -17.18
CA GLN A 114 -6.84 -18.67 -18.55
C GLN A 114 -8.32 -18.37 -18.82
N LEU A 115 -8.56 -17.61 -19.89
CA LEU A 115 -9.90 -17.28 -20.39
C LEU A 115 -10.37 -18.34 -21.38
N ARG A 116 -11.68 -18.37 -21.71
CA ARG A 116 -12.27 -19.34 -22.65
C ARG A 116 -11.70 -19.25 -24.06
N ASN A 117 -11.30 -18.06 -24.48
CA ASN A 117 -10.66 -17.81 -25.77
C ASN A 117 -9.14 -18.15 -25.76
N HIS A 118 -8.65 -18.83 -24.72
CA HIS A 118 -7.25 -19.19 -24.49
C HIS A 118 -6.29 -18.02 -24.25
N VAL A 119 -6.77 -16.78 -24.20
CA VAL A 119 -5.99 -15.64 -23.72
C VAL A 119 -5.66 -15.86 -22.25
N ARG A 120 -4.43 -15.52 -21.86
CA ARG A 120 -3.97 -15.59 -20.47
C ARG A 120 -3.82 -14.21 -19.89
N VAL A 121 -4.18 -14.07 -18.62
CA VAL A 121 -3.97 -12.86 -17.83
C VAL A 121 -3.04 -13.18 -16.68
N GLU A 122 -1.97 -12.40 -16.53
CA GLU A 122 -1.14 -12.41 -15.31
C GLU A 122 -1.64 -11.31 -14.38
N ALA A 123 -1.87 -11.66 -13.12
CA ALA A 123 -2.43 -10.76 -12.13
C ALA A 123 -1.70 -10.93 -10.79
N ASP A 124 -1.13 -9.83 -10.28
CA ASP A 124 -0.46 -9.78 -8.98
C ASP A 124 -1.08 -8.72 -8.09
N LEU A 125 -2.15 -9.14 -7.43
CA LEU A 125 -2.96 -8.24 -6.61
C LEU A 125 -2.15 -7.67 -5.44
N GLN A 126 -1.16 -8.40 -4.93
CA GLN A 126 -0.33 -7.93 -3.82
C GLN A 126 0.53 -6.74 -4.21
N LEU A 127 1.09 -6.75 -5.43
CA LEU A 127 1.86 -5.61 -5.93
C LEU A 127 0.96 -4.45 -6.35
N ASP A 128 -0.30 -4.72 -6.74
CA ASP A 128 -1.26 -3.67 -7.10
C ASP A 128 -2.11 -3.14 -5.93
N CYS A 129 -2.11 -3.76 -4.74
CA CYS A 129 -2.92 -3.30 -3.60
C CYS A 129 -2.69 -1.81 -3.29
N GLU A 130 -1.42 -1.35 -3.28
CA GLU A 130 -1.11 0.07 -3.07
C GLU A 130 -1.69 0.94 -4.17
N TYR A 131 -1.54 0.55 -5.43
CA TYR A 131 -2.06 1.30 -6.57
C TYR A 131 -3.59 1.40 -6.51
N ILE A 132 -4.27 0.29 -6.25
CA ILE A 132 -5.73 0.23 -6.17
C ILE A 132 -6.26 1.12 -5.04
N GLN A 133 -5.65 1.05 -3.86
CA GLN A 133 -6.14 1.79 -2.69
C GLN A 133 -5.80 3.28 -2.72
N THR A 134 -4.83 3.69 -3.53
CA THR A 134 -4.43 5.09 -3.71
C THR A 134 -5.04 5.74 -4.96
N GLY A 135 -5.79 4.96 -5.76
CA GLY A 135 -6.40 5.43 -7.01
C GLY A 135 -5.39 5.64 -8.14
N ARG A 136 -4.31 4.86 -8.14
CA ARG A 136 -3.28 4.89 -9.19
C ARG A 136 -3.54 3.83 -10.25
N LYS A 137 -2.89 3.98 -11.40
CA LYS A 137 -2.95 2.99 -12.48
C LYS A 137 -2.31 1.69 -12.00
N THR A 138 -3.05 0.58 -12.07
CA THR A 138 -2.52 -0.75 -11.75
C THR A 138 -1.37 -1.10 -12.69
N ARG A 139 -0.38 -1.81 -12.18
CA ARG A 139 0.84 -2.15 -12.93
C ARG A 139 1.06 -3.64 -13.08
N ASN A 140 0.29 -4.48 -12.42
CA ASN A 140 0.54 -5.91 -12.38
C ASN A 140 -0.69 -6.74 -12.78
N PHE A 141 -1.48 -6.19 -13.70
CA PHE A 141 -2.56 -6.89 -14.38
C PHE A 141 -2.31 -6.80 -15.89
N PHE A 142 -1.92 -7.91 -16.51
CA PHE A 142 -1.44 -7.95 -17.88
C PHE A 142 -2.18 -8.98 -18.72
N ILE A 143 -2.56 -8.58 -19.93
CA ILE A 143 -2.99 -9.51 -20.97
C ILE A 143 -1.73 -10.07 -21.66
N ILE A 144 -1.54 -11.37 -21.53
CA ILE A 144 -0.48 -12.13 -22.21
C ILE A 144 -0.97 -12.47 -23.62
N ASP A 145 -1.14 -11.43 -24.43
CA ASP A 145 -1.37 -11.53 -25.87
C ASP A 145 -0.17 -10.93 -26.59
N HIS A 146 0.57 -11.74 -27.33
CA HIS A 146 1.77 -11.31 -28.06
C HIS A 146 1.43 -10.59 -29.38
N SER A 147 0.16 -10.56 -29.79
CA SER A 147 -0.29 -9.89 -31.02
C SER A 147 -0.46 -8.38 -30.85
N LEU A 148 -0.69 -7.91 -29.62
CA LEU A 148 -0.88 -6.49 -29.31
C LEU A 148 0.44 -5.81 -28.93
N SER A 149 0.66 -4.61 -29.45
CA SER A 149 1.73 -3.72 -29.00
C SER A 149 1.48 -3.23 -27.57
N GLN A 150 2.52 -2.72 -26.92
CA GLN A 150 2.42 -2.24 -25.54
C GLN A 150 1.45 -1.04 -25.43
N GLU A 151 1.45 -0.15 -26.42
CA GLU A 151 0.56 1.01 -26.47
C GLU A 151 -0.92 0.62 -26.66
N GLU A 152 -1.19 -0.41 -27.47
CA GLU A 152 -2.54 -0.96 -27.61
C GLU A 152 -3.04 -1.56 -26.31
N LYS A 153 -2.20 -2.32 -25.60
CA LYS A 153 -2.55 -2.86 -24.27
C LYS A 153 -2.85 -1.75 -23.27
N GLN A 154 -2.09 -0.66 -23.28
CA GLN A 154 -2.37 0.48 -22.39
C GLN A 154 -3.70 1.16 -22.70
N ARG A 155 -4.02 1.36 -23.98
CA ARG A 155 -5.30 1.94 -24.42
C ARG A 155 -6.48 1.04 -24.07
N GLU A 156 -6.33 -0.27 -24.26
CA GLU A 156 -7.34 -1.25 -23.87
C GLU A 156 -7.58 -1.25 -22.36
N MET A 157 -6.51 -1.25 -21.56
CA MET A 157 -6.62 -1.19 -20.10
C MET A 157 -7.29 0.10 -19.61
N LEU A 158 -6.95 1.25 -20.20
CA LEU A 158 -7.63 2.52 -19.89
C LEU A 158 -9.14 2.41 -20.12
N LYS A 159 -9.55 1.86 -21.27
CA LYS A 159 -10.96 1.66 -21.60
C LYS A 159 -11.64 0.69 -20.63
N ILE A 160 -10.98 -0.42 -20.28
CA ILE A 160 -11.50 -1.37 -19.29
C ILE A 160 -11.71 -0.67 -17.95
N ASP A 161 -10.73 0.09 -17.48
CA ASP A 161 -10.79 0.79 -16.20
C ASP A 161 -11.92 1.84 -16.18
N GLN A 162 -12.21 2.50 -17.31
CA GLN A 162 -13.38 3.36 -17.48
C GLN A 162 -14.71 2.59 -17.46
N ASP A 163 -14.78 1.49 -18.22
CA ASP A 163 -15.98 0.68 -18.37
C ASP A 163 -16.41 0.03 -17.05
N ILE A 164 -15.45 -0.33 -16.18
CA ILE A 164 -15.72 -0.88 -14.83
C ILE A 164 -15.86 0.20 -13.75
N HIS A 165 -15.83 1.48 -14.14
CA HIS A 165 -15.89 2.62 -13.23
C HIS A 165 -14.77 2.62 -12.16
N TYR A 166 -13.58 2.13 -12.52
CA TYR A 166 -12.38 2.34 -11.70
C TYR A 166 -11.95 3.81 -11.75
N ILE A 167 -12.07 4.41 -12.93
CA ILE A 167 -11.91 5.85 -13.22
C ILE A 167 -13.04 6.31 -14.17
N GLN A 168 -13.27 7.62 -14.29
CA GLN A 168 -14.12 8.20 -15.33
C GLN A 168 -13.27 8.68 -16.52
N GLU A 169 -12.16 9.34 -16.21
CA GLU A 169 -11.19 9.83 -17.20
C GLU A 169 -9.75 9.56 -16.74
N GLU A 170 -8.79 9.62 -17.67
CA GLU A 170 -7.39 9.30 -17.38
C GLU A 170 -6.82 10.20 -16.27
N SER A 171 -7.23 11.47 -16.22
CA SER A 171 -6.87 12.47 -15.19
C SER A 171 -7.26 12.07 -13.77
N ASP A 172 -8.20 11.14 -13.59
CA ASP A 172 -8.62 10.65 -12.28
C ASP A 172 -7.53 9.82 -11.59
N TYR A 173 -6.58 9.27 -12.37
CA TYR A 173 -5.45 8.56 -11.77
C TYR A 173 -4.62 9.49 -10.90
N LYS A 174 -4.33 9.02 -9.68
CA LYS A 174 -3.47 9.72 -8.72
C LYS A 174 -2.05 9.94 -9.27
N ASP A 175 -1.61 9.17 -10.26
CA ASP A 175 -0.35 9.39 -10.97
C ASP A 175 -0.25 10.81 -11.55
N HIS A 176 -1.33 11.40 -12.06
CA HIS A 176 -1.30 12.79 -12.55
C HIS A 176 -1.18 13.82 -11.43
N ALA A 177 -1.74 13.55 -10.24
CA ALA A 177 -1.50 14.41 -9.08
C ALA A 177 -0.03 14.37 -8.65
N ILE A 178 0.61 13.20 -8.75
CA ILE A 178 2.05 13.03 -8.48
C ILE A 178 2.88 13.80 -9.52
N GLU A 179 2.56 13.72 -10.81
CA GLU A 179 3.22 14.50 -11.86
C GLU A 179 3.11 16.01 -11.62
N ARG A 180 1.93 16.50 -11.21
CA ARG A 180 1.74 17.91 -10.82
C ARG A 180 2.57 18.28 -9.59
N LEU A 181 2.65 17.41 -8.59
CA LEU A 181 3.49 17.60 -7.42
C LEU A 181 4.95 17.78 -7.82
N GLU A 182 5.48 16.96 -8.74
CA GLU A 182 6.86 17.06 -9.25
C GLU A 182 7.15 18.45 -9.84
N GLN A 183 6.18 19.04 -10.54
CA GLN A 183 6.31 20.42 -11.04
C GLN A 183 6.26 21.44 -9.91
N LYS A 184 5.35 21.29 -8.93
CA LYS A 184 5.21 22.19 -7.77
C LYS A 184 6.50 22.24 -6.93
N ILE A 185 7.22 21.13 -6.81
CA ILE A 185 8.42 21.02 -5.95
C ILE A 185 9.73 21.41 -6.65
N LYS A 186 9.70 21.61 -7.98
CA LYS A 186 10.91 21.85 -8.78
C LYS A 186 11.65 23.10 -8.31
N GLY A 187 12.95 22.96 -8.06
CA GLY A 187 13.82 24.04 -7.61
C GLY A 187 13.68 24.43 -6.12
N LYS A 188 12.87 23.70 -5.34
CA LYS A 188 12.66 23.99 -3.91
C LYS A 188 13.62 23.19 -3.01
N GLU A 189 13.93 23.78 -1.87
CA GLU A 189 14.75 23.13 -0.83
C GLU A 189 14.00 21.95 -0.19
N LEU A 190 14.74 20.98 0.37
CA LEU A 190 14.16 19.72 0.85
C LEU A 190 13.01 19.90 1.84
N ASN A 191 13.15 20.80 2.82
CA ASN A 191 12.11 21.05 3.80
C ASN A 191 10.84 21.63 3.17
N GLU A 192 10.99 22.50 2.17
CA GLU A 192 9.85 23.09 1.45
C GLU A 192 9.16 22.04 0.57
N ARG A 193 9.93 21.17 -0.11
CA ARG A 193 9.39 20.04 -0.88
C ARG A 193 8.53 19.12 -0.01
N ILE A 194 8.99 18.82 1.20
CA ILE A 194 8.26 17.96 2.15
C ILE A 194 7.01 18.66 2.71
N GLU A 195 7.09 19.95 3.06
CA GLU A 195 5.92 20.71 3.51
C GLU A 195 4.83 20.78 2.42
N ILE A 196 5.23 20.94 1.15
CA ILE A 196 4.29 20.87 0.01
C ILE A 196 3.66 19.49 -0.07
N LEU A 197 4.44 18.40 -0.03
CA LEU A 197 3.90 17.04 -0.06
C LEU A 197 2.84 16.80 1.03
N VAL A 198 3.15 17.10 2.29
CA VAL A 198 2.26 16.77 3.42
C VAL A 198 1.03 17.68 3.50
N SER A 199 1.03 18.79 2.74
CA SER A 199 -0.10 19.72 2.66
C SER A 199 -0.89 19.63 1.35
N ASP A 200 -0.39 18.93 0.33
CA ASP A 200 -1.04 18.84 -0.98
C ASP A 200 -2.37 18.07 -0.90
N PRO A 201 -3.52 18.70 -1.18
CA PRO A 201 -4.82 18.05 -1.02
C PRO A 201 -5.04 16.92 -2.03
N GLU A 202 -4.50 17.04 -3.25
CA GLU A 202 -4.69 16.03 -4.30
C GLU A 202 -3.93 14.75 -3.96
N ILE A 203 -2.73 14.87 -3.39
CA ILE A 203 -1.91 13.74 -2.93
C ILE A 203 -2.52 13.09 -1.69
N ASN A 204 -3.01 13.90 -0.75
CA ASN A 204 -3.44 13.42 0.57
C ASN A 204 -4.92 13.02 0.62
N GLN A 205 -5.67 13.18 -0.47
CA GLN A 205 -7.03 12.65 -0.62
C GLN A 205 -6.98 11.15 -0.98
N LEU A 206 -6.83 10.32 0.05
CA LEU A 206 -6.81 8.86 -0.03
C LEU A 206 -8.09 8.25 0.54
N SER A 207 -8.35 6.99 0.22
CA SER A 207 -9.43 6.21 0.82
C SER A 207 -9.28 6.14 2.35
N ASP A 208 -10.38 6.31 3.08
CA ASP A 208 -10.43 6.06 4.53
C ASP A 208 -10.22 4.58 4.88
N ARG A 209 -10.42 3.70 3.90
CA ARG A 209 -10.12 2.26 3.94
C ARG A 209 -8.79 1.92 3.28
N ILE A 210 -7.78 2.79 3.29
CA ILE A 210 -6.41 2.41 2.91
C ILE A 210 -5.69 1.66 4.04
N GLY A 211 -4.96 0.61 3.70
CA GLY A 211 -4.15 -0.17 4.61
C GLY A 211 -2.91 0.58 5.09
N TYR A 212 -2.40 0.24 6.27
CA TYR A 212 -1.16 0.86 6.76
C TYR A 212 0.03 0.60 5.81
N VAL A 213 0.15 -0.63 5.29
CA VAL A 213 1.26 -1.01 4.40
C VAL A 213 1.17 -0.25 3.07
N GLU A 214 -0.02 -0.17 2.48
CA GLU A 214 -0.27 0.56 1.24
C GLU A 214 0.01 2.05 1.41
N PHE A 215 -0.48 2.65 2.50
CA PHE A 215 -0.18 4.04 2.83
C PHE A 215 1.33 4.27 2.96
N TYR A 216 2.03 3.37 3.66
CA TYR A 216 3.48 3.45 3.83
C TYR A 216 4.21 3.34 2.48
N GLN A 217 3.79 2.42 1.61
CA GLN A 217 4.38 2.22 0.29
C GLN A 217 4.15 3.42 -0.64
N TYR A 218 2.93 3.97 -0.67
CA TYR A 218 2.57 5.17 -1.42
C TYR A 218 3.50 6.34 -1.10
N TYR A 219 3.60 6.66 0.19
CA TYR A 219 4.45 7.74 0.65
C TYR A 219 5.94 7.46 0.50
N LYS A 220 6.38 6.22 0.67
CA LYS A 220 7.76 5.82 0.39
C LYS A 220 8.11 6.07 -1.09
N GLY A 221 7.24 5.65 -2.01
CA GLY A 221 7.43 5.85 -3.45
C GLY A 221 7.52 7.32 -3.81
N ILE A 222 6.59 8.14 -3.32
CA ILE A 222 6.61 9.59 -3.56
C ILE A 222 7.85 10.24 -2.93
N MET A 223 8.22 9.87 -1.69
CA MET A 223 9.45 10.42 -1.07
C MET A 223 10.70 10.08 -1.86
N GLN A 224 10.78 8.90 -2.47
CA GLN A 224 11.92 8.52 -3.33
C GLN A 224 11.98 9.32 -4.63
N GLN A 225 10.86 9.89 -5.09
CA GLN A 225 10.82 10.82 -6.23
C GLN A 225 11.17 12.24 -5.80
N ILE A 226 10.64 12.68 -4.66
CA ILE A 226 10.80 14.05 -4.15
C ILE A 226 12.21 14.26 -3.60
N ALA A 227 12.73 13.31 -2.84
CA ALA A 227 14.08 13.36 -2.28
C ALA A 227 15.04 12.69 -3.27
N SER A 228 16.17 13.36 -3.56
CA SER A 228 17.21 12.74 -4.37
C SER A 228 17.75 11.47 -3.68
N PRO A 229 18.37 10.54 -4.42
CA PRO A 229 18.98 9.35 -3.83
C PRO A 229 20.02 9.65 -2.73
N LYS A 230 20.60 10.86 -2.73
CA LYS A 230 21.54 11.33 -1.69
C LYS A 230 20.83 11.88 -0.45
N GLU A 231 19.56 12.25 -0.54
CA GLU A 231 18.75 12.78 0.55
C GLU A 231 17.94 11.68 1.24
N PHE A 232 17.35 10.76 0.47
CA PHE A 232 16.59 9.65 1.04
C PHE A 232 17.51 8.69 1.81
N GLY A 233 17.15 8.38 3.07
CA GLY A 233 17.98 7.57 3.97
C GLY A 233 19.15 8.31 4.65
N HIS A 234 19.35 9.60 4.33
CA HIS A 234 20.44 10.43 4.90
C HIS A 234 19.93 11.72 5.54
N GLN A 235 18.90 12.32 4.95
CA GLN A 235 18.22 13.51 5.44
C GLN A 235 16.73 13.26 5.61
N VAL A 236 16.13 12.46 4.72
CA VAL A 236 14.72 12.04 4.83
C VAL A 236 14.64 10.60 5.32
N TYR A 237 13.88 10.40 6.38
CA TYR A 237 13.66 9.10 6.99
C TYR A 237 12.17 8.84 7.14
N LEU A 238 11.70 7.75 6.55
CA LEU A 238 10.39 7.21 6.81
C LEU A 238 10.53 6.06 7.81
N LEU A 239 10.13 6.30 9.06
CA LEU A 239 10.33 5.40 10.19
C LEU A 239 9.03 4.66 10.50
N HIS A 240 9.13 3.35 10.63
CA HIS A 240 8.02 2.50 11.01
C HIS A 240 7.74 2.64 12.51
N CYS A 241 6.48 2.91 12.85
CA CYS A 241 6.07 3.18 14.22
C CYS A 241 4.87 2.31 14.61
N CYS A 242 4.68 2.13 15.92
CA CYS A 242 3.51 1.46 16.47
C CYS A 242 3.11 2.12 17.78
N LYS A 243 1.82 2.25 18.04
CA LYS A 243 1.27 2.65 19.33
C LYS A 243 1.03 1.38 20.16
N GLN A 244 1.93 1.12 21.09
CA GLN A 244 1.96 -0.12 21.85
C GLN A 244 0.81 -0.17 22.86
N LYS A 245 -0.19 -1.02 22.59
CA LYS A 245 -1.16 -1.51 23.59
C LYS A 245 -0.79 -2.90 24.09
N ASP A 246 -0.41 -3.82 23.19
CA ASP A 246 0.07 -5.18 23.46
C ASP A 246 0.89 -5.70 22.24
N PRO A 247 2.16 -6.13 22.41
CA PRO A 247 2.98 -6.64 21.30
C PRO A 247 2.41 -7.86 20.57
N GLU A 248 1.71 -8.76 21.28
CA GLU A 248 1.19 -10.01 20.68
C GLU A 248 -0.18 -9.80 20.00
N LYS A 249 -0.89 -8.73 20.38
CA LYS A 249 -2.23 -8.40 19.84
C LYS A 249 -2.24 -7.20 18.91
N ARG A 250 -1.09 -6.78 18.38
CA ARG A 250 -1.05 -5.66 17.42
C ARG A 250 -2.02 -5.91 16.27
N THR A 251 -2.69 -4.88 15.83
CA THR A 251 -3.54 -4.88 14.63
C THR A 251 -3.03 -3.81 13.69
N GLU A 252 -3.49 -3.76 12.43
CA GLU A 252 -3.20 -2.64 11.52
C GLU A 252 -3.42 -1.27 12.19
N GLU A 253 -4.44 -1.13 13.05
CA GLU A 253 -4.78 0.13 13.72
C GLU A 253 -3.72 0.61 14.71
N ASP A 254 -2.88 -0.30 15.21
CA ASP A 254 -1.79 0.04 16.11
C ASP A 254 -0.57 0.61 15.35
N TYR A 255 -0.53 0.49 14.03
CA TYR A 255 0.61 0.96 13.23
C TYR A 255 0.45 2.41 12.77
N THR A 256 1.56 3.14 12.79
CA THR A 256 1.68 4.51 12.30
C THR A 256 3.07 4.72 11.72
N SER A 257 3.39 5.90 11.20
CA SER A 257 4.68 6.21 10.62
C SER A 257 5.14 7.60 11.01
N CYS A 258 6.45 7.75 11.09
CA CYS A 258 7.10 9.01 11.38
C CYS A 258 7.96 9.40 10.17
N LEU A 259 7.65 10.54 9.55
CA LEU A 259 8.50 11.18 8.58
C LEU A 259 9.43 12.14 9.33
N TYR A 260 10.72 11.85 9.33
CA TYR A 260 11.75 12.67 9.94
C TYR A 260 12.65 13.27 8.86
N VAL A 261 12.75 14.59 8.84
CA VAL A 261 13.61 15.34 7.94
C VAL A 261 14.70 16.02 8.76
N SER A 262 15.95 15.71 8.49
CA SER A 262 17.14 16.20 9.20
C SER A 262 18.04 16.92 8.20
N THR A 263 17.97 18.26 8.20
CA THR A 263 18.90 19.09 7.42
C THR A 263 19.89 19.80 8.35
N SER A 264 20.98 20.34 7.82
CA SER A 264 21.92 21.14 8.60
C SER A 264 21.30 22.40 9.22
N LYS A 265 20.23 22.93 8.62
CA LYS A 265 19.54 24.15 9.06
C LYS A 265 18.39 23.88 10.03
N LYS A 266 17.61 22.84 9.77
CA LYS A 266 16.36 22.57 10.46
C LYS A 266 15.97 21.10 10.40
N SER A 267 15.46 20.61 11.51
CA SER A 267 14.82 19.30 11.61
C SER A 267 13.30 19.45 11.69
N ASN A 268 12.57 18.64 10.94
CA ASN A 268 11.12 18.56 10.96
C ASN A 268 10.68 17.12 11.24
N VAL A 269 9.64 16.96 12.03
CA VAL A 269 9.04 15.66 12.33
C VAL A 269 7.56 15.72 11.97
N TYR A 270 7.09 14.68 11.29
CA TYR A 270 5.68 14.51 11.00
C TYR A 270 5.23 13.11 11.39
N LEU A 271 4.07 13.00 12.01
CA LEU A 271 3.45 11.72 12.36
C LEU A 271 2.20 11.52 11.51
N LEU A 272 1.99 10.29 11.05
CA LEU A 272 0.77 9.89 10.39
C LEU A 272 -0.41 9.95 11.36
N SER A 273 -1.36 10.84 11.07
CA SER A 273 -2.70 10.81 11.68
C SER A 273 -3.57 9.84 10.91
N ARG A 274 -3.88 8.67 11.50
CA ARG A 274 -4.83 7.71 10.91
C ARG A 274 -6.25 8.26 10.81
N LYS A 275 -6.62 9.22 11.68
CA LYS A 275 -7.93 9.89 11.60
C LYS A 275 -8.07 10.74 10.34
N ASP A 276 -7.01 11.47 9.99
CA ASP A 276 -7.03 12.44 8.88
C ASP A 276 -6.32 11.91 7.63
N MET A 277 -5.84 10.66 7.70
CA MET A 277 -5.07 9.95 6.67
C MET A 277 -3.95 10.79 6.04
N LYS A 278 -3.23 11.57 6.86
CA LYS A 278 -2.13 12.42 6.41
C LYS A 278 -1.08 12.61 7.49
N TYR A 279 0.12 12.99 7.06
CA TYR A 279 1.18 13.41 7.97
C TYR A 279 0.85 14.78 8.58
N LYS A 280 1.03 14.89 9.90
CA LYS A 280 0.93 16.14 10.64
C LYS A 280 2.25 16.45 11.28
N ARG A 281 2.69 17.70 11.15
CA ARG A 281 3.90 18.18 11.80
C ARG A 281 3.72 18.14 13.31
N VAL A 282 4.76 17.69 14.00
CA VAL A 282 4.83 17.66 15.47
C VAL A 282 6.15 18.26 15.93
N ASP A 283 6.11 18.93 17.07
CA ASP A 283 7.31 19.47 17.68
C ASP A 283 8.14 18.35 18.31
N LEU A 284 9.47 18.48 18.25
CA LEU A 284 10.41 17.52 18.85
C LEU A 284 10.12 17.31 20.35
N THR A 285 9.67 18.35 21.04
CA THR A 285 9.32 18.33 22.47
C THR A 285 8.04 17.58 22.78
N THR A 286 7.20 17.28 21.78
CA THR A 286 5.96 16.49 21.93
C THR A 286 6.23 14.98 21.87
N ILE A 287 7.33 14.57 21.23
CA ILE A 287 7.69 13.15 21.04
C ILE A 287 7.80 12.36 22.35
N PRO A 288 8.41 12.88 23.45
CA PRO A 288 8.45 12.17 24.72
C PRO A 288 7.06 11.82 25.28
N THR A 289 6.13 12.77 25.30
CA THR A 289 4.76 12.56 25.79
C THR A 289 4.02 11.52 24.96
N LEU A 290 4.22 11.52 23.64
CA LEU A 290 3.65 10.49 22.76
C LEU A 290 4.27 9.11 23.04
N THR A 291 5.57 9.06 23.34
CA THR A 291 6.30 7.83 23.69
C THR A 291 5.81 7.26 25.02
N GLU A 292 5.62 8.12 26.04
CA GLU A 292 4.99 7.76 27.32
C GLU A 292 3.56 7.24 27.12
N SER A 293 2.85 7.76 26.11
CA SER A 293 1.52 7.31 25.69
C SER A 293 1.55 6.06 24.78
N GLY A 294 2.70 5.39 24.69
CA GLY A 294 2.88 4.11 23.98
C GLY A 294 3.41 4.22 22.55
N LEU A 295 3.72 5.41 22.01
CA LEU A 295 4.31 5.51 20.67
C LEU A 295 5.73 4.94 20.67
N GLN A 296 5.96 3.90 19.87
CA GLN A 296 7.28 3.38 19.56
C GLN A 296 7.69 3.84 18.16
N ILE A 297 8.82 4.54 18.07
CA ILE A 297 9.41 4.99 16.80
C ILE A 297 10.62 4.13 16.47
N GLY A 298 10.64 3.58 15.27
CA GLY A 298 11.74 2.78 14.75
C GLY A 298 11.76 1.37 15.31
N LEU A 299 10.79 0.56 14.87
CA LEU A 299 10.63 -0.83 15.36
C LEU A 299 11.73 -1.78 14.87
N LYS A 300 12.52 -1.40 13.85
CA LYS A 300 13.65 -2.21 13.39
C LYS A 300 14.92 -1.84 14.17
N PRO A 301 15.72 -2.83 14.64
CA PRO A 301 16.91 -2.59 15.47
C PRO A 301 17.99 -1.67 14.85
N LYS A 302 17.99 -1.49 13.52
CA LYS A 302 19.03 -0.75 12.77
C LYS A 302 18.49 0.47 12.00
N GLU A 303 17.41 1.10 12.46
CA GLU A 303 16.92 2.34 11.83
C GLU A 303 17.74 3.56 12.28
N ASN A 304 18.73 3.95 11.45
CA ASN A 304 19.60 5.11 11.70
C ASN A 304 18.81 6.41 11.95
N GLY A 305 17.74 6.64 11.20
CA GLY A 305 16.88 7.81 11.39
C GLY A 305 16.22 7.88 12.77
N ALA A 306 15.81 6.74 13.35
CA ALA A 306 15.25 6.70 14.71
C ALA A 306 16.32 7.01 15.78
N LYS A 307 17.57 6.59 15.57
CA LYS A 307 18.69 6.98 16.44
C LYS A 307 18.98 8.47 16.36
N MET A 308 18.96 9.05 15.15
CA MET A 308 19.16 10.48 14.94
C MET A 308 18.04 11.31 15.57
N LEU A 309 16.78 10.93 15.33
CA LEU A 309 15.63 11.59 15.91
C LEU A 309 15.70 11.62 17.44
N ARG A 310 16.04 10.50 18.09
CA ARG A 310 16.20 10.46 19.56
C ARG A 310 17.22 11.49 20.07
N ARG A 311 18.36 11.62 19.39
CA ARG A 311 19.39 12.61 19.74
C ARG A 311 18.92 14.06 19.56
N GLU A 312 18.14 14.34 18.51
CA GLU A 312 17.55 15.67 18.31
C GLU A 312 16.50 16.00 19.37
N VAL A 313 15.65 15.03 19.72
CA VAL A 313 14.65 15.18 20.79
C VAL A 313 15.34 15.48 22.14
N GLU A 314 16.38 14.73 22.49
CA GLU A 314 17.16 14.99 23.71
C GLU A 314 17.81 16.39 23.71
N ARG A 315 18.31 16.86 22.56
CA ARG A 315 18.88 18.21 22.43
C ARG A 315 17.82 19.29 22.63
N ALA A 316 16.68 19.17 21.95
CA ALA A 316 15.58 20.13 22.04
C ALA A 316 15.06 20.26 23.49
N ILE A 317 14.96 19.15 24.23
CA ILE A 317 14.56 19.16 25.64
C ILE A 317 15.59 19.88 26.51
N LYS A 318 16.89 19.68 26.27
CA LYS A 318 17.96 20.36 27.02
C LYS A 318 17.94 21.87 26.77
N GLU A 319 17.80 22.28 25.50
CA GLU A 319 17.71 23.70 25.13
C GLU A 319 16.50 24.39 25.77
N GLN A 320 15.34 23.72 25.81
CA GLN A 320 14.15 24.24 26.47
C GLN A 320 14.32 24.39 27.99
N ARG A 321 15.09 23.50 28.64
CA ARG A 321 15.39 23.57 30.09
C ARG A 321 16.44 24.61 30.45
N LEU A 322 17.36 24.92 29.54
CA LEU A 322 18.47 25.86 29.77
C LEU A 322 18.11 27.31 29.37
N GLY A 323 17.02 27.51 28.62
CA GLY A 323 16.60 28.80 28.08
C GLY A 323 17.44 29.22 26.85
N PRO A 324 16.91 30.07 25.96
CA PRO A 324 17.68 30.55 24.80
C PRO A 324 18.84 31.44 25.28
N GLY A 325 20.07 30.92 25.19
CA GLY A 325 21.32 31.66 25.41
C GLY A 325 21.84 31.63 26.86
N ARG A 326 22.64 30.60 27.15
CA ARG A 326 23.79 30.73 28.07
C ARG A 326 25.03 30.20 27.40
#